data_AF-A0A1Y2G6T2-F1
#
_entry.id   AF-A0A1Y2G6T2-F1
#
_cell.length_a   1.000
_cell.length_b   1.000
_cell.length_c   1.000
_cell.angle_alpha   90.00
_cell.angle_beta   90.00
_cell.angle_gamma   90.00
#
_symmetry.space_group_name_H-M   'P 1'
#
loop_
_entity.id
_entity.type
_entity.pdbx_description
1 polymer ?
#
loop_
_entity_poly.entity_id
_entity_poly.type
_entity_poly.pdbx_seq_one_letter_code
_entity_poly.pdbx_strand_id
1 'polypeptide(L)'
;MFKATMAVLSKASRAPLTSKSGNKEFYKGTGSFPGLGPKRQGRHGTRSKAPYLLMPERMRTFVVPEGLNESELRPYVARTAKVDSKDAEWPVAHSKGNLQSKRGGIYGPNGFDGEYYIQLSQYLADKSKALKA
;
A
#
# COMPACT_ATOMS: atom_id res chain seq x y z
N MET A 1 20.51 5.01 -45.61
CA MET A 1 20.07 5.51 -44.29
C MET A 1 21.05 5.01 -43.24
N PHE A 2 22.05 5.83 -42.88
CA PHE A 2 23.12 5.42 -41.98
C PHE A 2 22.62 5.45 -40.53
N LYS A 3 22.60 4.29 -39.86
CA LYS A 3 22.38 4.20 -38.41
C LYS A 3 23.61 4.80 -37.72
N ALA A 4 23.42 5.87 -36.95
CA ALA A 4 24.50 6.43 -36.14
C ALA A 4 25.07 5.33 -35.23
N THR A 5 26.33 4.97 -35.46
CA THR A 5 27.04 3.92 -34.72
C THR A 5 27.29 4.36 -33.27
N MET A 6 27.05 3.45 -32.31
CA MET A 6 27.27 3.58 -30.86
C MET A 6 28.59 4.26 -30.45
N ALA A 7 29.62 4.23 -31.29
CA ALA A 7 30.89 4.93 -31.10
C ALA A 7 30.74 6.47 -30.91
N VAL A 8 29.76 7.12 -31.56
CA VAL A 8 29.55 8.58 -31.45
C VAL A 8 28.96 8.98 -30.09
N LEU A 9 28.16 8.10 -29.47
CA LEU A 9 27.57 8.32 -28.15
C LEU A 9 28.45 7.79 -26.99
N SER A 10 29.59 7.14 -27.30
CA SER A 10 30.48 6.51 -26.31
C SER A 10 31.06 7.47 -25.24
N LYS A 11 30.98 8.79 -25.47
CA LYS A 11 31.52 9.82 -24.58
C LYS A 11 30.47 10.82 -24.05
N ALA A 12 29.24 10.77 -24.55
CA ALA A 12 28.17 11.68 -24.15
C ALA A 12 27.39 11.11 -22.96
N SER A 13 27.97 11.20 -21.76
CA SER A 13 27.28 10.80 -20.53
C SER A 13 26.23 11.83 -20.13
N ARG A 14 24.99 11.69 -20.63
CA ARG A 14 23.80 12.42 -20.13
C ARG A 14 23.04 11.62 -19.06
N ALA A 15 23.68 10.62 -18.47
CA ALA A 15 23.07 9.80 -17.42
C ALA A 15 22.83 10.64 -16.15
N PRO A 16 21.71 10.41 -15.42
CA PRO A 16 21.45 11.11 -14.18
C PRO A 16 22.52 10.79 -13.13
N LEU A 17 23.04 11.82 -12.46
CA LEU A 17 24.08 11.64 -11.43
C LEU A 17 23.58 10.73 -10.29
N THR A 18 24.43 9.81 -9.85
CA THR A 18 24.20 9.01 -8.64
C THR A 18 24.90 9.64 -7.45
N SER A 19 24.60 9.19 -6.22
CA SER A 19 25.32 9.63 -5.02
C SER A 19 26.83 9.32 -5.03
N LYS A 20 27.31 8.53 -6.00
CA LYS A 20 28.72 8.17 -6.18
C LYS A 20 29.42 8.92 -7.31
N SER A 21 28.70 9.76 -8.06
CA SER A 21 29.19 10.38 -9.30
C SER A 21 29.66 11.84 -9.13
N GLY A 22 29.63 12.40 -7.92
CA GLY A 22 30.02 13.79 -7.63
C GLY A 22 31.20 13.91 -6.67
N ASN A 23 31.67 15.14 -6.45
CA ASN A 23 32.75 15.45 -5.50
C ASN A 23 32.22 15.59 -4.05
N LYS A 24 33.09 15.94 -3.09
CA LYS A 24 32.82 16.08 -1.65
C LYS A 24 31.54 16.87 -1.30
N GLU A 25 31.24 17.93 -2.05
CA GLU A 25 30.08 18.81 -1.79
C GLU A 25 28.78 18.33 -2.47
N PHE A 26 28.83 17.25 -3.26
CA PHE A 26 27.66 16.71 -3.92
C PHE A 26 26.97 15.67 -3.03
N TYR A 27 25.83 16.06 -2.45
CA TYR A 27 24.94 15.14 -1.76
C TYR A 27 23.67 14.88 -2.57
N LYS A 28 23.39 13.61 -2.85
CA LYS A 28 22.12 13.15 -3.42
C LYS A 28 21.50 12.10 -2.51
N GLY A 29 20.31 12.40 -1.99
CA GLY A 29 19.55 11.47 -1.15
C GLY A 29 19.10 10.23 -1.91
N THR A 30 19.07 9.09 -1.23
CA THR A 30 18.61 7.80 -1.78
C THR A 30 17.09 7.65 -1.79
N GLY A 31 16.38 8.69 -1.35
CA GLY A 31 14.93 8.63 -1.18
C GLY A 31 14.51 7.57 -0.18
N SER A 32 15.28 7.37 0.89
CA SER A 32 15.15 6.39 1.99
C SER A 32 13.82 6.46 2.76
N PHE A 33 12.68 6.51 2.07
CA PHE A 33 11.69 5.44 1.93
C PHE A 33 10.55 6.00 1.05
N PRO A 34 10.42 5.60 -0.23
CA PRO A 34 9.31 6.06 -1.08
C PRO A 34 8.01 5.36 -0.66
N GLY A 35 6.94 6.13 -0.44
CA GLY A 35 5.57 5.60 -0.29
C GLY A 35 5.00 5.52 1.14
N LEU A 36 5.81 5.73 2.19
CA LEU A 36 5.38 5.60 3.59
C LEU A 36 5.47 6.95 4.34
N GLY A 37 4.84 8.01 3.84
CA GLY A 37 4.76 9.30 4.55
C GLY A 37 6.00 10.22 4.45
N PRO A 38 6.14 11.22 5.34
CA PRO A 38 7.20 12.23 5.27
C PRO A 38 8.60 11.60 5.28
N LYS A 39 9.44 12.00 4.31
CA LYS A 39 10.81 11.46 4.17
C LYS A 39 11.77 11.94 5.28
N ARG A 40 11.42 13.03 5.95
CA ARG A 40 12.28 13.72 6.91
C ARG A 40 11.91 13.31 8.34
N GLN A 41 12.84 12.63 9.01
CA GLN A 41 12.67 12.10 10.37
C GLN A 41 13.05 13.09 11.48
N GLY A 42 13.51 14.28 11.11
CA GLY A 42 14.13 15.22 12.05
C GLY A 42 14.35 16.60 11.47
N ARG A 43 15.34 17.34 11.97
CA ARG A 43 15.76 18.63 11.42
C ARG A 43 17.24 18.91 11.66
N HIS A 44 17.90 19.60 10.73
CA HIS A 44 19.19 20.21 11.01
C HIS A 44 19.00 21.39 11.98
N GLY A 45 19.86 21.49 12.98
CA GLY A 45 19.85 22.60 13.92
C GLY A 45 20.39 23.87 13.25
N THR A 46 19.75 25.01 13.47
CA THR A 46 20.19 26.30 12.88
C THR A 46 21.43 26.89 13.55
N ARG A 47 21.63 26.60 14.85
CA ARG A 47 22.66 27.25 15.69
C ARG A 47 23.43 26.30 16.63
N SER A 48 23.09 25.02 16.63
CA SER A 48 23.66 24.03 17.55
C SER A 48 24.84 23.29 16.90
N LYS A 49 25.84 22.90 17.70
CA LYS A 49 26.88 21.93 17.28
C LYS A 49 26.30 20.54 16.99
N ALA A 50 25.05 20.27 17.38
CA ALA A 50 24.34 19.04 17.03
C ALA A 50 23.95 19.06 15.54
N PRO A 51 24.51 18.17 14.70
CA PRO A 51 24.35 18.24 13.25
C PRO A 51 22.93 17.89 12.78
N TYR A 52 22.19 17.07 13.53
CA TYR A 52 20.82 16.68 13.21
C TYR A 52 20.02 16.30 14.47
N LEU A 53 18.79 16.80 14.60
CA LEU A 53 17.87 16.54 15.70
C LEU A 53 16.79 15.56 15.24
N LEU A 54 16.71 14.38 15.87
CA LEU A 54 15.66 13.39 15.61
C LEU A 54 14.35 13.83 16.28
N MET A 55 13.23 13.63 15.59
CA MET A 55 11.90 14.01 16.09
C MET A 55 11.03 12.73 16.12
N PRO A 56 10.77 12.15 17.31
CA PRO A 56 10.03 10.88 17.44
C PRO A 56 8.68 10.87 16.73
N GLU A 57 7.96 11.99 16.74
CA GLU A 57 6.68 12.17 16.04
C GLU A 57 6.76 11.95 14.52
N ARG A 58 7.95 12.14 13.93
CA ARG A 58 8.22 11.93 12.49
C ARG A 58 8.93 10.62 12.20
N MET A 59 9.33 9.90 13.25
CA MET A 59 9.91 8.58 13.10
C MET A 59 8.77 7.59 12.87
N ARG A 60 8.96 6.71 11.89
CA ARG A 60 7.99 5.69 11.57
C ARG A 60 8.11 4.53 12.54
N THR A 61 6.97 3.97 12.90
CA THR A 61 6.88 2.75 13.69
C THR A 61 6.15 1.70 12.87
N PHE A 62 6.63 0.46 12.95
CA PHE A 62 5.92 -0.70 12.41
C PHE A 62 5.29 -1.42 13.59
N VAL A 63 3.98 -1.27 13.75
CA VAL A 63 3.24 -1.88 14.85
C VAL A 63 2.96 -3.33 14.48
N VAL A 64 3.46 -4.24 15.31
CA VAL A 64 3.20 -5.68 15.20
C VAL A 64 2.05 -6.01 16.14
N PRO A 65 0.97 -6.66 15.67
CA PRO A 65 -0.13 -7.04 16.53
C PRO A 65 0.32 -8.10 17.55
N GLU A 66 -0.24 -8.04 18.75
CA GLU A 66 -0.03 -9.07 19.77
C GLU A 66 -0.63 -10.41 19.30
N GLY A 67 -0.01 -11.53 19.66
CA GLY A 67 -0.48 -12.86 19.26
C GLY A 67 -0.25 -13.24 17.79
N LEU A 68 0.50 -12.45 17.01
CA LEU A 68 0.76 -12.77 15.59
C LEU A 68 1.38 -14.18 15.40
N ASN A 69 2.26 -14.59 16.32
CA ASN A 69 2.92 -15.90 16.27
C ASN A 69 1.98 -17.07 16.62
N GLU A 70 0.89 -16.80 17.33
CA GLU A 70 -0.11 -17.78 17.73
C GLU A 70 -1.21 -17.92 16.68
N SER A 71 -1.28 -16.99 15.71
CA SER A 71 -2.29 -17.02 14.66
C SER A 71 -2.11 -18.24 13.75
N GLU A 72 -3.23 -18.89 13.42
CA GLU A 72 -3.25 -20.00 12.47
C GLU A 72 -3.07 -19.54 11.01
N LEU A 73 -3.17 -18.22 10.77
CA LEU A 73 -3.09 -17.61 9.46
C LEU A 73 -1.68 -17.74 8.88
N ARG A 74 -1.58 -18.34 7.69
CA ARG A 74 -0.33 -18.54 6.94
C ARG A 74 -0.34 -17.71 5.66
N PRO A 75 0.84 -17.36 5.12
CA PRO A 75 0.93 -16.62 3.87
C PRO A 75 0.40 -17.38 2.64
N TYR A 76 0.24 -18.71 2.75
CA TYR A 76 -0.23 -19.57 1.67
C TYR A 76 -1.42 -20.41 2.11
N VAL A 77 -2.26 -20.77 1.15
CA VAL A 77 -3.43 -21.64 1.32
C VAL A 77 -3.10 -23.05 0.82
N ALA A 78 -3.72 -24.07 1.42
CA ALA A 78 -3.58 -25.45 0.96
C ALA A 78 -4.13 -25.60 -0.47
N ARG A 79 -3.41 -26.32 -1.33
CA ARG A 79 -3.83 -26.58 -2.72
C ARG A 79 -5.17 -27.32 -2.82
N THR A 80 -5.53 -28.07 -1.78
CA THR A 80 -6.79 -28.82 -1.70
C THR A 80 -7.99 -27.95 -1.34
N ALA A 81 -7.78 -26.76 -0.78
CA ALA A 81 -8.86 -25.83 -0.48
C ALA A 81 -9.42 -25.28 -1.79
N LYS A 82 -10.69 -25.60 -2.07
CA LYS A 82 -11.45 -25.02 -3.18
C LYS A 82 -12.09 -23.73 -2.69
N VAL A 83 -11.99 -22.67 -3.50
CA VAL A 83 -12.61 -21.37 -3.21
C VAL A 83 -13.67 -21.14 -4.26
N ASP A 84 -14.93 -21.39 -3.92
CA ASP A 84 -16.05 -21.04 -4.77
C ASP A 84 -16.59 -19.67 -4.37
N SER A 85 -16.80 -18.79 -5.36
CA SER A 85 -17.29 -17.42 -5.11
C SER A 85 -18.70 -17.37 -4.53
N LYS A 86 -19.43 -18.47 -4.63
CA LYS A 86 -20.80 -18.64 -4.10
C LYS A 86 -20.82 -19.04 -2.62
N ASP A 87 -19.72 -19.57 -2.10
CA ASP A 87 -19.59 -19.96 -0.68
C ASP A 87 -19.26 -18.77 0.23
N ALA A 88 -19.18 -17.56 -0.34
CA ALA A 88 -19.04 -16.36 0.45
C ALA A 88 -20.28 -16.19 1.35
N GLU A 89 -20.10 -16.32 2.67
CA GLU A 89 -21.15 -16.09 3.69
C GLU A 89 -21.67 -14.65 3.76
N TRP A 90 -21.24 -13.78 2.84
CA TRP A 90 -21.51 -12.35 2.86
C TRP A 90 -22.74 -12.05 2.00
N PRO A 91 -23.68 -11.23 2.48
CA PRO A 91 -24.87 -10.91 1.71
C PRO A 91 -24.49 -10.13 0.45
N VAL A 92 -25.17 -10.42 -0.67
CA VAL A 92 -25.04 -9.61 -1.88
C VAL A 92 -25.65 -8.24 -1.60
N ALA A 93 -24.98 -7.17 -2.06
CA ALA A 93 -25.48 -5.81 -1.91
C ALA A 93 -26.88 -5.66 -2.54
N HIS A 94 -27.80 -4.99 -1.84
CA HIS A 94 -29.13 -4.68 -2.39
C HIS A 94 -29.06 -3.74 -3.59
N SER A 95 -28.05 -2.86 -3.63
CA SER A 95 -27.80 -2.01 -4.79
C SER A 95 -27.28 -2.86 -5.96
N LYS A 96 -28.10 -2.99 -7.00
CA LYS A 96 -27.74 -3.80 -8.18
C LYS A 96 -26.57 -3.15 -8.92
N GLY A 97 -25.60 -3.97 -9.31
CA GLY A 97 -24.51 -3.54 -10.17
C GLY A 97 -25.02 -3.06 -11.51
N ASN A 98 -24.55 -1.88 -11.94
CA ASN A 98 -24.75 -1.45 -13.31
C ASN A 98 -23.76 -2.24 -14.19
N LEU A 99 -24.27 -2.96 -15.19
CA LEU A 99 -23.46 -3.71 -16.16
C LEU A 99 -22.46 -2.80 -16.92
N GLN A 100 -22.76 -1.51 -17.00
CA GLN A 100 -21.91 -0.49 -17.62
C GLN A 100 -20.82 0.07 -16.68
N SER A 101 -20.80 -0.33 -15.40
CA SER A 101 -19.76 0.10 -14.47
C SER A 101 -18.43 -0.58 -14.79
N LYS A 102 -17.31 0.16 -14.68
CA LYS A 102 -15.95 -0.36 -14.93
C LYS A 102 -15.56 -1.57 -14.07
N ARG A 103 -16.35 -1.90 -13.03
CA ARG A 103 -16.09 -2.99 -12.06
C ARG A 103 -16.94 -4.24 -12.28
N GLY A 104 -17.66 -4.37 -13.40
CA GLY A 104 -18.18 -5.67 -13.84
C GLY A 104 -19.34 -6.27 -13.03
N GLY A 105 -20.22 -5.42 -12.47
CA GLY A 105 -21.59 -5.83 -12.14
C GLY A 105 -21.83 -6.69 -10.88
N ILE A 106 -20.81 -6.99 -10.07
CA ILE A 106 -21.01 -7.70 -8.78
C ILE A 106 -21.47 -6.75 -7.66
N TYR A 107 -20.98 -5.52 -7.69
CA TYR A 107 -21.37 -4.46 -6.76
C TYR A 107 -22.14 -3.37 -7.50
N GLY A 108 -22.99 -2.64 -6.77
CA GLY A 108 -23.66 -1.44 -7.26
C GLY A 108 -22.72 -0.47 -8.00
N PRO A 109 -23.25 0.48 -8.81
CA PRO A 109 -22.44 1.47 -9.53
C PRO A 109 -21.46 2.25 -8.62
N ASN A 110 -21.72 2.32 -7.32
CA ASN A 110 -20.90 3.00 -6.32
C ASN A 110 -20.02 2.02 -5.47
N GLY A 111 -20.24 0.70 -5.50
CA GLY A 111 -19.34 -0.29 -4.91
C GLY A 111 -19.51 -0.53 -3.40
N PHE A 112 -18.40 -0.49 -2.63
CA PHE A 112 -18.37 -0.61 -1.16
C PHE A 112 -18.92 0.66 -0.51
N ASP A 113 -20.23 0.86 -0.61
CA ASP A 113 -20.92 2.06 -0.17
C ASP A 113 -21.33 2.01 1.30
N GLY A 114 -21.62 3.18 1.88
CA GLY A 114 -22.19 3.28 3.22
C GLY A 114 -23.48 2.47 3.38
N GLU A 115 -24.35 2.46 2.36
CA GLU A 115 -25.58 1.65 2.36
C GLU A 115 -25.29 0.15 2.48
N TYR A 116 -24.27 -0.36 1.78
CA TYR A 116 -23.87 -1.76 1.86
C TYR A 116 -23.33 -2.11 3.26
N TYR A 117 -22.54 -1.23 3.87
CA TYR A 117 -22.06 -1.46 5.24
C TYR A 117 -23.19 -1.45 6.28
N ILE A 118 -24.23 -0.61 6.09
CA ILE A 118 -25.43 -0.62 6.93
C ILE A 118 -26.17 -1.95 6.78
N GLN A 119 -26.43 -2.39 5.54
CA GLN A 119 -27.04 -3.69 5.25
C GLN A 119 -26.25 -4.84 5.92
N LEU A 120 -24.92 -4.85 5.75
CA LEU A 120 -24.05 -5.86 6.34
C LEU A 120 -24.14 -5.87 7.87
N SER A 121 -24.16 -4.69 8.51
CA SER A 121 -24.28 -4.59 9.96
C SER A 121 -25.61 -5.16 10.49
N GLN A 122 -26.71 -4.90 9.78
CA GLN A 122 -28.03 -5.45 10.11
C GLN A 122 -28.03 -6.97 9.96
N TYR A 123 -27.50 -7.47 8.83
CA TYR A 123 -27.37 -8.91 8.59
C TYR A 123 -26.57 -9.62 9.68
N LEU A 124 -25.42 -9.07 10.08
CA LEU A 124 -24.60 -9.63 11.16
C LEU A 124 -25.30 -9.58 12.52
N ALA A 125 -26.04 -8.50 12.80
CA ALA A 125 -26.85 -8.40 14.02
C ALA A 125 -27.94 -9.47 14.08
N ASP A 126 -28.68 -9.66 12.99
CA ASP A 126 -29.73 -10.68 12.88
C ASP A 126 -29.15 -12.09 13.00
N LYS A 127 -28.02 -12.37 12.32
CA LYS A 127 -27.31 -13.66 12.42
C LYS A 127 -26.85 -13.92 13.87
N SER A 128 -26.32 -12.90 14.55
CA SER A 128 -25.91 -13.03 15.95
C SER A 128 -27.07 -13.28 16.90
N LYS A 129 -28.25 -12.68 16.63
CA LYS A 129 -29.47 -12.88 17.39
C LYS A 129 -30.03 -14.28 17.18
N ALA A 130 -30.01 -14.77 15.94
CA ALA A 130 -30.43 -16.13 15.60
C ALA A 130 -29.54 -17.22 16.25
N LEU A 131 -28.23 -16.97 16.38
CA LEU A 131 -27.29 -17.90 17.05
C LEU A 131 -27.46 -17.95 18.58
N LYS A 132 -28.06 -16.91 19.17
CA LYS A 132 -28.29 -16.80 20.62
C LYS A 132 -29.68 -17.29 21.05
N ALA A 133 -30.59 -17.50 20.11
CA ALA A 133 -31.95 -18.01 20.34
C ALA A 133 -31.97 -19.53 20.26
#